data_AF-A0A523TGD9-F1
#
_entry.id   AF-A0A523TGD9-F1
#
_cell.length_a   1.000
_cell.length_b   1.000
_cell.length_c   1.000
_cell.angle_alpha   90.00
_cell.angle_beta   90.00
_cell.angle_gamma   90.00
#
_symmetry.space_group_name_H-M   'P 1'
#
loop_
_entity.id
_entity.type
_entity.pdbx_description
1 polymer ?
#
loop_
_entity_poly.entity_id
_entity_poly.type
_entity_poly.pdbx_seq_one_letter_code
_entity_poly.pdbx_strand_id
1 'polypeptide(L)' 'MSTETITHDVIIVGAGLAGTWAAMTASREGVKNIGVISKIHPLRSHSGAAQGGIA' A
#
# COMPACT_ATOMS: atom_id res chain seq x y z
N MET A 1 -20.82 -10.92 -17.26
CA MET A 1 -19.61 -10.10 -17.07
C MET A 1 -18.47 -11.03 -16.74
N SER A 2 -17.47 -11.16 -17.61
CA SER A 2 -16.23 -11.86 -17.25
C SER A 2 -15.41 -10.92 -16.37
N THR A 3 -15.13 -11.30 -15.13
CA THR A 3 -14.20 -10.58 -14.26
C THR A 3 -12.77 -10.82 -14.73
N GLU A 4 -12.07 -9.75 -15.09
CA GLU A 4 -10.63 -9.79 -15.33
C GLU A 4 -9.91 -9.94 -13.99
N THR A 5 -8.95 -10.88 -13.92
CA THR A 5 -8.18 -11.15 -12.71
C THR A 5 -6.78 -10.55 -12.84
N ILE A 6 -6.44 -9.61 -11.96
CA ILE A 6 -5.09 -9.05 -11.85
C ILE A 6 -4.35 -9.80 -10.75
N THR A 7 -3.13 -10.24 -11.01
CA THR A 7 -2.33 -11.09 -10.09
C THR A 7 -1.03 -10.40 -9.68
N HIS A 8 -0.72 -10.49 -8.39
CA HIS A 8 0.51 -10.00 -7.78
C HIS A 8 1.02 -11.03 -6.76
N ASP A 9 2.32 -11.04 -6.48
CA ASP A 9 2.91 -11.89 -5.43
C ASP A 9 2.41 -11.44 -4.06
N VAL A 10 2.25 -10.12 -3.89
CA VAL A 10 1.70 -9.49 -2.69
C VAL A 10 0.71 -8.40 -3.10
N ILE A 11 -0.47 -8.39 -2.46
CA ILE A 11 -1.47 -7.32 -2.57
C ILE A 11 -1.62 -6.63 -1.22
N ILE A 12 -1.43 -5.32 -1.20
CA ILE A 12 -1.58 -4.46 -0.02
C ILE A 12 -2.85 -3.63 -0.19
N VAL A 13 -3.77 -3.74 0.76
CA VAL A 13 -5.04 -3.00 0.78
C VAL A 13 -4.94 -1.82 1.74
N GLY A 14 -4.83 -0.63 1.17
CA GLY A 14 -4.68 0.65 1.85
C GLY A 14 -3.31 1.28 1.61
N ALA A 15 -3.28 2.50 1.06
CA ALA A 15 -2.05 3.25 0.80
C ALA A 15 -1.75 4.32 1.86
N GLY A 16 -2.02 4.00 3.13
CA GLY A 16 -1.60 4.82 4.28
C GLY A 16 -0.12 4.65 4.62
N LEU A 17 0.29 5.17 5.77
CA LEU A 17 1.67 5.05 6.25
C LEU A 17 2.11 3.58 6.33
N ALA A 18 1.31 2.72 6.97
CA ALA A 18 1.62 1.30 7.11
C ALA A 18 1.67 0.55 5.77
N GLY A 19 0.71 0.80 4.87
CA GLY A 19 0.65 0.10 3.58
C GLY A 19 1.76 0.50 2.61
N THR A 20 2.09 1.78 2.55
CA THR A 20 3.22 2.26 1.74
C THR A 20 4.55 1.75 2.30
N TRP A 21 4.70 1.72 3.62
CA TRP A 21 5.88 1.14 4.27
C TRP A 21 6.01 -0.36 4.01
N ALA A 22 4.91 -1.11 4.08
CA ALA A 22 4.87 -2.53 3.75
C ALA A 22 5.29 -2.77 2.29
N ALA A 23 4.80 -1.96 1.34
CA ALA A 23 5.15 -2.08 -0.07
C ALA A 23 6.65 -1.82 -0.30
N MET A 24 7.19 -0.76 0.31
CA MET A 24 8.62 -0.44 0.24
C MET A 24 9.47 -1.56 0.86
N THR A 25 9.07 -2.07 2.01
CA THR A 25 9.82 -3.14 2.71
C THR A 25 9.78 -4.44 1.92
N ALA A 26 8.62 -4.86 1.42
CA ALA A 26 8.50 -6.04 0.57
C ALA A 26 9.37 -5.93 -0.70
N SER A 27 9.44 -4.74 -1.31
CA SER A 27 10.31 -4.50 -2.45
C SER A 27 11.80 -4.64 -2.08
N ARG A 28 12.21 -4.15 -0.91
CA ARG A 28 13.59 -4.29 -0.40
C ARG A 28 13.97 -5.74 -0.07
N GLU A 29 13.02 -6.55 0.39
CA GLU A 29 13.20 -7.98 0.63
C GLU A 29 13.15 -8.83 -0.66
N GLY A 30 13.06 -8.18 -1.83
CA GLY A 30 13.19 -8.84 -3.13
C GLY A 30 11.88 -9.26 -3.80
N VAL A 31 10.72 -8.88 -3.25
CA VAL A 31 9.43 -9.08 -3.92
C VAL A 31 9.35 -8.17 -5.15
N LYS A 32 9.16 -8.75 -6.34
CA LYS A 32 9.19 -8.02 -7.61
C LYS A 32 7.81 -7.53 -8.06
N ASN A 33 6.74 -8.26 -7.73
CA ASN A 33 5.39 -7.93 -8.18
C ASN A 33 4.46 -7.62 -7.00
N ILE A 34 4.34 -6.33 -6.67
CA ILE A 34 3.57 -5.84 -5.53
C ILE A 34 2.43 -4.94 -6.04
N GLY A 35 1.20 -5.29 -5.71
CA GLY A 35 0.02 -4.45 -5.94
C GLY A 35 -0.34 -3.66 -4.69
N VAL A 36 -0.50 -2.34 -4.80
CA VAL A 36 -1.04 -1.50 -3.71
C VAL A 36 -2.36 -0.91 -4.18
N ILE A 37 -3.46 -1.25 -3.51
CA ILE A 37 -4.78 -0.72 -3.81
C ILE A 37 -5.25 0.20 -2.70
N SER A 38 -5.85 1.33 -3.06
CA SER A 38 -6.42 2.27 -2.11
C SER A 38 -7.68 2.89 -2.67
N LYS A 39 -8.68 3.10 -1.80
CA LYS A 39 -9.93 3.79 -2.15
C LYS A 39 -9.69 5.24 -2.55
N ILE A 40 -8.64 5.85 -2.01
CA ILE A 40 -8.30 7.26 -2.20
C ILE A 40 -6.83 7.41 -2.53
N HIS A 41 -6.45 8.57 -3.08
CA HIS A 41 -5.05 8.91 -3.35
C HIS A 41 -4.19 8.74 -2.07
N PRO A 42 -2.99 8.13 -2.13
CA PRO A 42 -2.18 7.80 -0.95
C PRO A 42 -1.95 8.98 0.02
N LEU A 43 -1.63 10.16 -0.52
CA LEU A 43 -1.44 11.40 0.25
C LEU A 43 -2.69 11.92 0.96
N ARG A 44 -3.88 11.36 0.70
CA ARG A 44 -5.13 11.68 1.40
C ARG A 44 -5.53 10.65 2.45
N SER A 45 -4.65 9.68 2.75
CA SER A 45 -4.88 8.73 3.84
C SER A 45 -4.96 9.44 5.20
N HIS A 46 -5.70 8.87 6.15
CA HIS A 46 -5.87 9.47 7.48
C HIS A 46 -4.55 9.59 8.26
N SER A 47 -3.54 8.78 7.90
CA SER A 47 -2.17 8.93 8.43
C SER A 47 -1.60 10.34 8.22
N GLY A 48 -2.01 11.06 7.15
CA GLY A 48 -1.58 12.45 6.91
C GLY A 48 -2.16 13.47 7.89
N ALA A 49 -3.15 13.09 8.69
CA ALA A 49 -3.73 13.94 9.75
C ALA A 49 -3.03 13.77 11.10
N ALA A 50 -2.00 12.92 11.21
CA ALA A 50 -1.26 12.74 12.45
C ALA A 50 -0.48 14.03 12.81
N GLN A 51 -0.63 14.51 14.05
CA GLN A 51 -0.07 15.79 14.50
C GLN A 51 1.01 15.68 15.58
N GLY A 52 1.05 14.56 16.32
CA GLY A 52 2.06 14.33 17.35
C GLY A 52 3.40 13.97 16.72
N GLY A 53 3.71 12.68 16.72
CA GLY A 53 4.95 12.13 16.18
C GLY A 53 5.13 10.68 16.60
N ILE A 54 6.27 10.11 16.22
CA ILE A 54 6.72 8.77 16.59
C ILE A 54 8.15 8.94 17.15
N ALA A 55 8.46 8.27 18.26
CA ALA A 55 9.78 8.22 18.89
C ALA A 55 10.53 6.95 18.49
#